data_AF-A0A7C4WLW5-F1
#
_entry.id   AF-A0A7C4WLW5-F1
#
_cell.length_a   1.000
_cell.length_b   1.000
_cell.length_c   1.000
_cell.angle_alpha   90.00
_cell.angle_beta   90.00
_cell.angle_gamma   90.00
#
_symmetry.space_group_name_H-M   'P 1'
#
loop_
_entity.id
_entity.type
_entity.pdbx_description
1 polymer ?
#
loop_
_entity_poly.entity_id
_entity_poly.type
_entity_poly.pdbx_seq_one_letter_code
_entity_poly.pdbx_strand_id
1 'polypeptide(L)'
;MPRIYIDENLQYSPQDMNRRKNTLAAARLIVNAALTTPQGGGVPQLEAEIMYGQEEQEALAREMEKMAYEREHKLLRRLFLTESVMARQADVIIFLGNYRAGDDPFDVNCGGCSGQPSCGFLYERKKLTAHMIDTSDRRSHRYLNGPLCIVRVTDIGFGVGSAVQMANRLMVDARPFFTMGVAAMRLGYCRNSAIVVAIPVATLSKNPFVDVCPDYHMVAREKIQTRVRQLLTFMRQIGPDYRTSTVKKAKPEEEARIKSYMDWMEVMRERFMKFKNREKGLGSKSSQEQEEE
;
A
#
# COMPACT_ATOMS: atom_id res chain seq x y z
N MET A 1 -20.68 25.77 -10.09
CA MET A 1 -19.22 25.94 -10.24
C MET A 1 -18.57 24.58 -10.36
N PRO A 2 -17.67 24.34 -11.34
CA PRO A 2 -16.92 23.09 -11.42
C PRO A 2 -16.01 22.99 -10.19
N ARG A 3 -16.12 21.88 -9.45
CA ARG A 3 -15.30 21.61 -8.25
C ARG A 3 -14.84 20.16 -8.27
N ILE A 4 -13.61 19.92 -7.83
CA ILE A 4 -13.09 18.58 -7.58
C ILE A 4 -13.14 18.38 -6.06
N TYR A 5 -14.03 17.50 -5.61
CA TYR A 5 -14.10 17.09 -4.22
C TYR A 5 -13.28 15.79 -4.05
N ILE A 6 -12.41 15.77 -3.04
CA ILE A 6 -11.45 14.71 -2.77
C ILE A 6 -11.67 14.26 -1.32
N ASP A 7 -11.87 12.96 -1.14
CA ASP A 7 -12.09 12.30 0.14
C ASP A 7 -11.66 10.83 -0.01
N GLU A 8 -11.01 10.28 1.02
CA GLU A 8 -10.48 8.92 1.06
C GLU A 8 -11.32 7.95 1.91
N ASN A 9 -12.32 8.44 2.63
CA ASN A 9 -13.08 7.65 3.62
C ASN A 9 -13.72 6.39 3.00
N LEU A 10 -14.24 6.53 1.77
CA LEU A 10 -14.95 5.47 1.06
C LEU A 10 -14.15 5.04 -0.18
N GLN A 11 -13.58 3.83 -0.14
CA GLN A 11 -12.81 3.26 -1.24
C GLN A 11 -13.65 3.20 -2.53
N TYR A 12 -13.04 3.57 -3.65
CA TYR A 12 -13.66 3.57 -4.99
C TYR A 12 -14.88 4.49 -5.14
N SER A 13 -15.13 5.38 -4.18
CA SER A 13 -16.08 6.46 -4.36
C SER A 13 -15.58 7.45 -5.42
N PRO A 14 -16.46 8.22 -6.09
CA PRO A 14 -16.03 9.24 -7.05
C PRO A 14 -14.96 10.20 -6.50
N GLN A 15 -15.03 10.50 -5.20
CA GLN A 15 -14.09 11.33 -4.47
C GLN A 15 -12.72 10.65 -4.32
N ASP A 16 -12.70 9.37 -3.98
CA ASP A 16 -11.48 8.57 -3.87
C ASP A 16 -10.84 8.37 -5.25
N MET A 17 -11.66 8.19 -6.29
CA MET A 17 -11.17 8.10 -7.67
C MET A 17 -10.51 9.39 -8.14
N ASN A 18 -10.97 10.56 -7.68
CA ASN A 18 -10.27 11.83 -7.96
C ASN A 18 -8.88 11.86 -7.31
N ARG A 19 -8.75 11.33 -6.09
CA ARG A 19 -7.46 11.19 -5.40
C ARG A 19 -6.51 10.25 -6.16
N ARG A 20 -6.98 9.05 -6.52
CA ARG A 20 -6.21 8.03 -7.27
C ARG A 20 -5.73 8.54 -8.64
N LYS A 21 -6.52 9.39 -9.31
CA LYS A 21 -6.10 10.06 -10.56
C LYS A 21 -4.87 10.94 -10.34
N ASN A 22 -4.79 11.65 -9.22
CA ASN A 22 -3.62 12.46 -8.87
C ASN A 22 -2.41 11.55 -8.60
N THR A 23 -2.60 10.42 -7.92
CA THR A 23 -1.54 9.43 -7.70
C THR A 23 -1.03 8.84 -9.00
N LEU A 24 -1.92 8.55 -9.95
CA LEU A 24 -1.54 8.05 -11.28
C LEU A 24 -0.73 9.08 -12.07
N ALA A 25 -1.07 10.37 -11.97
CA ALA A 25 -0.26 11.44 -12.56
C ALA A 25 1.14 11.49 -11.93
N ALA A 26 1.24 11.38 -10.60
CA ALA A 26 2.53 11.31 -9.90
C ALA A 26 3.34 10.07 -10.31
N ALA A 27 2.70 8.90 -10.42
CA ALA A 27 3.35 7.66 -10.82
C ALA A 27 4.02 7.75 -12.20
N ARG A 28 3.39 8.45 -13.16
CA ARG A 28 3.99 8.69 -14.49
C ARG A 28 5.28 9.52 -14.38
N LEU A 29 5.29 10.55 -13.54
CA LEU A 29 6.49 11.36 -13.31
C LEU A 29 7.59 10.58 -12.57
N ILE A 30 7.21 9.71 -11.64
CA ILE A 30 8.13 8.80 -10.94
C ILE A 30 8.81 7.85 -11.93
N VAL A 31 8.07 7.27 -12.87
CA VAL A 31 8.64 6.41 -13.93
C VAL A 31 9.63 7.17 -14.80
N ASN A 32 9.33 8.41 -15.18
CA ASN A 32 10.27 9.23 -15.94
C ASN A 32 11.60 9.39 -15.19
N ALA A 33 11.55 9.68 -13.88
CA ALA A 33 12.75 9.81 -13.06
C ALA A 33 13.54 8.49 -12.98
N ALA A 34 12.88 7.35 -12.89
CA ALA A 34 13.52 6.03 -12.86
C ALA A 34 14.25 5.70 -14.17
N LEU A 35 13.68 6.07 -15.33
CA LEU A 35 14.27 5.79 -16.63
C LEU A 35 15.47 6.70 -16.96
N THR A 36 15.52 7.90 -16.41
CA THR A 36 16.60 8.88 -16.63
C THR A 36 17.86 8.63 -15.77
N THR A 37 17.92 7.51 -15.08
CA THR A 37 19.02 7.18 -14.17
C THR A 37 20.31 6.81 -14.91
N PRO A 38 21.49 7.04 -14.31
CA PRO A 38 22.74 6.58 -14.90
C PRO A 38 22.72 5.06 -15.02
N GLN A 39 23.15 4.55 -16.17
CA GLN A 39 23.13 3.12 -16.50
C GLN A 39 24.50 2.69 -17.01
N GLY A 40 24.95 1.51 -16.60
CA GLY A 40 26.22 0.93 -17.02
C GLY A 40 26.41 0.94 -18.54
N GLY A 41 27.48 1.60 -19.00
CA GLY A 41 27.80 1.74 -20.42
C GLY A 41 26.90 2.67 -21.22
N GLY A 42 26.01 3.44 -20.58
CA GLY A 42 25.06 4.32 -21.27
C GLY A 42 24.01 3.57 -22.10
N VAL A 43 23.83 2.28 -21.83
CA VAL A 43 22.92 1.42 -22.59
C VAL A 43 21.59 1.31 -21.85
N PRO A 44 20.44 1.54 -22.52
CA PRO A 44 19.13 1.35 -21.93
C PRO A 44 18.94 -0.11 -21.48
N GLN A 45 18.44 -0.28 -20.26
CA GLN A 45 18.25 -1.61 -19.66
C GLN A 45 17.06 -1.75 -18.70
N LEU A 46 16.38 -0.64 -18.40
CA LEU A 46 15.20 -0.62 -17.53
C LEU A 46 13.91 -0.69 -18.34
N GLU A 47 12.93 -1.42 -17.80
CA GLU A 47 11.56 -1.52 -18.28
C GLU A 47 10.64 -1.14 -17.12
N ALA A 48 9.56 -0.40 -17.39
CA ALA A 48 8.62 -0.02 -16.34
C ALA A 48 7.18 -0.20 -16.79
N GLU A 49 6.34 -0.70 -15.90
CA GLU A 49 4.89 -0.84 -16.10
C GLU A 49 4.14 -0.27 -14.90
N ILE A 50 2.97 0.32 -15.13
CA ILE A 50 2.14 0.90 -14.08
C ILE A 50 0.83 0.12 -14.01
N MET A 51 0.60 -0.53 -12.88
CA MET A 51 -0.66 -1.20 -12.55
C MET A 51 -1.56 -0.26 -11.75
N TYR A 52 -2.80 -0.11 -12.23
CA TYR A 52 -3.88 0.58 -11.54
C TYR A 52 -5.18 -0.17 -11.80
N GLY A 53 -6.08 -0.21 -10.83
CA GLY A 53 -7.34 -0.94 -10.95
C GLY A 53 -7.48 -2.04 -9.90
N GLN A 54 -8.73 -2.29 -9.50
CA GLN A 54 -9.04 -3.22 -8.41
C GLN A 54 -8.81 -4.67 -8.82
N GLU A 55 -9.13 -5.02 -10.06
CA GLU A 55 -9.03 -6.40 -10.57
C GLU A 55 -7.56 -6.82 -10.67
N GLU A 56 -6.72 -5.94 -11.19
CA GLU A 56 -5.29 -6.15 -11.37
C GLU A 56 -4.57 -6.23 -10.02
N GLN A 57 -4.91 -5.34 -9.07
CA GLN A 57 -4.37 -5.38 -7.71
C GLN A 57 -4.79 -6.64 -6.95
N GLU A 58 -6.03 -7.09 -7.12
CA GLU A 58 -6.51 -8.33 -6.51
C GLU A 58 -5.84 -9.57 -7.12
N ALA A 59 -5.61 -9.57 -8.45
CA ALA A 59 -4.87 -10.64 -9.11
C ALA A 59 -3.43 -10.75 -8.58
N LEU A 60 -2.75 -9.61 -8.40
CA LEU A 60 -1.42 -9.56 -7.77
C LEU A 60 -1.45 -10.11 -6.34
N ALA A 61 -2.38 -9.63 -5.52
CA ALA A 61 -2.49 -10.04 -4.13
C ALA A 61 -2.75 -11.55 -3.99
N ARG A 62 -3.57 -12.14 -4.86
CA ARG A 62 -3.84 -13.59 -4.87
C ARG A 62 -2.61 -14.40 -5.29
N GLU A 63 -1.85 -13.94 -6.28
CA GLU A 63 -0.61 -14.62 -6.66
C GLU A 63 0.43 -14.55 -5.54
N MET A 64 0.52 -13.42 -4.82
CA MET A 64 1.37 -13.31 -3.62
C MET A 64 0.93 -14.27 -2.51
N GLU A 65 -0.37 -14.39 -2.26
CA GLU A 65 -0.92 -15.34 -1.29
C GLU A 65 -0.59 -16.78 -1.66
N LYS A 66 -0.75 -17.15 -2.93
CA LYS A 66 -0.36 -18.46 -3.44
C LYS A 66 1.14 -18.72 -3.23
N MET A 67 1.99 -17.78 -3.62
CA MET A 67 3.44 -17.86 -3.44
C MET A 67 3.87 -18.01 -1.98
N ALA A 68 3.11 -17.45 -1.04
CA ALA A 68 3.39 -17.56 0.39
C ALA A 68 3.37 -19.00 0.91
N TYR A 69 2.63 -19.90 0.25
CA TYR A 69 2.49 -21.31 0.64
C TYR A 69 3.34 -22.28 -0.20
N GLU A 70 3.93 -21.83 -1.31
CA GLU A 70 4.73 -22.71 -2.17
C GLU A 70 6.06 -23.13 -1.55
N ARG A 71 6.62 -22.34 -0.63
CA ARG A 71 7.95 -22.59 -0.05
C ARG A 71 7.93 -22.51 1.47
N GLU A 72 8.74 -23.35 2.11
CA GLU A 72 8.84 -23.48 3.56
C GLU A 72 9.72 -22.42 4.23
N HIS A 73 9.54 -21.14 3.88
CA HIS A 73 10.28 -20.05 4.52
C HIS A 73 9.35 -19.15 5.34
N LYS A 74 9.29 -19.38 6.66
CA LYS A 74 8.34 -18.74 7.58
C LYS A 74 8.34 -17.19 7.50
N LEU A 75 9.52 -16.56 7.44
CA LEU A 75 9.62 -15.09 7.38
C LEU A 75 9.08 -14.54 6.05
N LEU A 76 9.57 -15.04 4.92
CA LEU A 76 9.06 -14.68 3.58
C LEU A 76 7.56 -14.91 3.46
N ARG A 77 7.03 -16.03 3.97
CA ARG A 77 5.59 -16.28 4.01
C ARG A 77 4.84 -15.13 4.69
N ARG A 78 5.30 -14.66 5.84
CA ARG A 78 4.69 -13.53 6.55
C ARG A 78 4.77 -12.23 5.75
N LEU A 79 5.89 -11.99 5.06
CA LEU A 79 6.09 -10.84 4.19
C LEU A 79 5.11 -10.88 3.01
N PHE A 80 5.04 -11.98 2.26
CA PHE A 80 4.08 -12.13 1.14
C PHE A 80 2.63 -11.88 1.57
N LEU A 81 2.20 -12.43 2.71
CA LEU A 81 0.84 -12.24 3.22
C LEU A 81 0.57 -10.79 3.66
N THR A 82 1.56 -10.14 4.28
CA THR A 82 1.42 -8.75 4.74
C THR A 82 1.40 -7.80 3.56
N GLU A 83 2.34 -7.97 2.63
CA GLU A 83 2.49 -7.15 1.44
C GLU A 83 1.34 -7.38 0.45
N SER A 84 0.67 -8.55 0.43
CA SER A 84 -0.51 -8.76 -0.42
C SER A 84 -1.69 -7.87 -0.03
N VAL A 85 -1.85 -7.54 1.26
CA VAL A 85 -2.84 -6.56 1.71
C VAL A 85 -2.42 -5.15 1.35
N MET A 86 -1.14 -4.82 1.47
CA MET A 86 -0.62 -3.52 1.04
C MET A 86 -0.83 -3.29 -0.46
N ALA A 87 -0.68 -4.33 -1.29
CA ALA A 87 -0.95 -4.26 -2.72
C ALA A 87 -2.42 -3.88 -3.03
N ARG A 88 -3.38 -4.40 -2.26
CA ARG A 88 -4.82 -4.05 -2.40
C ARG A 88 -5.13 -2.62 -1.96
N GLN A 89 -4.35 -2.10 -1.02
CA GLN A 89 -4.54 -0.76 -0.46
C GLN A 89 -3.78 0.32 -1.22
N ALA A 90 -2.78 -0.05 -2.02
CA ALA A 90 -2.07 0.87 -2.88
C ALA A 90 -3.03 1.53 -3.88
N ASP A 91 -2.74 2.78 -4.26
CA ASP A 91 -3.52 3.44 -5.31
C ASP A 91 -3.04 3.02 -6.69
N VAL A 92 -1.71 2.92 -6.83
CA VAL A 92 -1.00 2.56 -8.05
C VAL A 92 0.22 1.73 -7.66
N ILE A 93 0.60 0.75 -8.48
CA ILE A 93 1.83 -0.02 -8.31
C ILE A 93 2.70 0.15 -9.53
N ILE A 94 3.92 0.65 -9.35
CA ILE A 94 4.91 0.76 -10.41
C ILE A 94 5.78 -0.49 -10.36
N PHE A 95 5.93 -1.19 -11.46
CA PHE A 95 6.94 -2.23 -11.62
C PHE A 95 8.12 -1.65 -12.37
N LEU A 96 9.32 -1.83 -11.82
CA LEU A 96 10.56 -1.48 -12.47
C LEU A 96 11.37 -2.76 -12.62
N GLY A 97 11.72 -3.11 -13.85
CA GLY A 97 12.48 -4.30 -14.18
C GLY A 97 13.77 -3.98 -14.93
N ASN A 98 14.71 -4.91 -14.90
CA ASN A 98 15.92 -4.86 -15.72
C ASN A 98 16.02 -6.11 -16.61
N TYR A 99 15.97 -5.91 -17.92
CA TYR A 99 16.02 -6.99 -18.90
C TYR A 99 17.44 -7.44 -19.25
N ARG A 100 18.44 -6.55 -19.16
CA ARG A 100 19.83 -6.91 -19.45
C ARG A 100 20.49 -7.72 -18.34
N ALA A 101 19.99 -7.64 -17.11
CA ALA A 101 20.60 -8.29 -15.96
C ALA A 101 20.79 -9.81 -16.12
N GLY A 102 19.95 -10.48 -16.92
CA GLY A 102 20.06 -11.91 -17.22
C GLY A 102 20.41 -12.23 -18.68
N ASP A 103 20.48 -11.24 -19.56
CA ASP A 103 20.59 -11.38 -21.03
C ASP A 103 21.95 -10.92 -21.56
N ASP A 104 22.42 -9.76 -21.08
CA ASP A 104 23.62 -9.06 -21.57
C ASP A 104 24.48 -8.60 -20.38
N PRO A 105 25.33 -9.50 -19.83
CA PRO A 105 26.26 -9.14 -18.78
C PRO A 105 27.26 -8.09 -19.26
N PHE A 106 27.76 -7.26 -18.35
CA PHE A 106 28.67 -6.16 -18.71
C PHE A 106 30.08 -6.60 -19.14
N ASP A 107 30.45 -7.88 -18.95
CA ASP A 107 31.70 -8.51 -19.41
C ASP A 107 33.01 -7.83 -19.02
N VAL A 108 33.01 -7.14 -17.89
CA VAL A 108 34.21 -6.51 -17.30
C VAL A 108 34.99 -7.41 -16.34
N ASN A 109 34.61 -8.69 -16.20
CA ASN A 109 35.25 -9.63 -15.27
C ASN A 109 35.38 -9.12 -13.82
N CYS A 110 34.39 -8.34 -13.36
CA CYS A 110 34.39 -7.71 -12.03
C CYS A 110 34.32 -8.69 -10.85
N GLY A 111 33.98 -9.96 -11.10
CA GLY A 111 33.83 -11.00 -10.09
C GLY A 111 32.69 -10.84 -9.08
N GLY A 112 31.85 -9.80 -9.18
CA GLY A 112 30.79 -9.59 -8.18
C GLY A 112 29.60 -10.55 -8.27
N CYS A 113 29.41 -11.29 -9.37
CA CYS A 113 28.33 -12.28 -9.49
C CYS A 113 28.69 -13.68 -8.95
N SER A 114 29.97 -14.06 -8.95
CA SER A 114 30.42 -15.42 -8.61
C SER A 114 31.68 -15.48 -7.73
N GLY A 115 32.36 -14.36 -7.49
CA GLY A 115 33.67 -14.30 -6.85
C GLY A 115 34.84 -14.70 -7.74
N GLN A 116 34.60 -15.09 -9.00
CA GLN A 116 35.64 -15.48 -9.95
C GLN A 116 36.06 -14.28 -10.83
N PRO A 117 37.32 -14.20 -11.27
CA PRO A 117 37.81 -13.14 -12.15
C PRO A 117 37.35 -13.34 -13.60
N SER A 118 36.12 -13.80 -13.81
CA SER A 118 35.51 -14.02 -15.12
C SER A 118 34.00 -13.89 -15.05
N CYS A 119 33.38 -13.43 -16.14
CA CYS A 119 31.93 -13.48 -16.34
C CYS A 119 31.42 -14.89 -16.75
N GLY A 120 32.34 -15.85 -16.91
CA GLY A 120 32.06 -17.22 -17.36
C GLY A 120 30.99 -17.93 -16.53
N PHE A 121 30.92 -17.69 -15.22
CA PHE A 121 29.90 -18.29 -14.35
C PHE A 121 28.45 -18.04 -14.81
N LEU A 122 28.19 -16.86 -15.37
CA LEU A 122 26.85 -16.53 -15.87
C LEU A 122 26.56 -17.29 -17.16
N TYR A 123 27.52 -17.30 -18.09
CA TYR A 123 27.45 -18.04 -19.34
C TYR A 123 27.30 -19.55 -19.11
N GLU A 124 28.06 -20.15 -18.19
CA GLU A 124 28.01 -21.59 -17.87
C GLU A 124 26.64 -22.07 -17.35
N ARG A 125 25.89 -21.19 -16.67
CA ARG A 125 24.60 -21.55 -16.04
C ARG A 125 23.38 -21.15 -16.83
N LYS A 126 23.56 -20.43 -17.93
CA LYS A 126 22.49 -20.03 -18.84
C LYS A 126 22.53 -20.88 -20.10
N LYS A 127 21.38 -21.05 -20.73
CA LYS A 127 21.32 -21.71 -22.05
C LYS A 127 21.90 -20.75 -23.08
N LEU A 128 22.88 -21.23 -23.83
CA LEU A 128 23.60 -20.44 -24.83
C LEU A 128 23.27 -20.97 -26.22
N THR A 129 22.99 -20.05 -27.15
CA THR A 129 22.92 -20.33 -28.58
C THR A 129 23.75 -19.26 -29.29
N ALA A 130 24.80 -19.68 -30.02
CA ALA A 130 25.73 -18.77 -30.68
C ALA A 130 26.30 -17.66 -29.75
N HIS A 131 26.70 -18.04 -28.53
CA HIS A 131 27.19 -17.12 -27.48
C HIS A 131 26.16 -16.09 -26.97
N MET A 132 24.91 -16.14 -27.41
CA MET A 132 23.81 -15.34 -26.88
C MET A 132 23.04 -16.14 -25.84
N ILE A 133 22.61 -15.46 -24.79
CA ILE A 133 21.83 -16.08 -23.71
C ILE A 133 20.38 -16.22 -24.18
N ASP A 134 19.84 -17.43 -24.09
CA ASP A 134 18.42 -17.67 -24.37
C ASP A 134 17.56 -17.22 -23.19
N THR A 135 16.84 -16.11 -23.37
CA THR A 135 15.88 -15.54 -22.42
C THR A 135 14.45 -16.04 -22.63
N SER A 136 14.22 -16.92 -23.61
CA SER A 136 12.89 -17.47 -23.90
C SER A 136 12.41 -18.39 -22.77
N ASP A 137 13.33 -19.11 -22.12
CA ASP A 137 13.02 -19.97 -20.98
C ASP A 137 12.96 -19.17 -19.67
N ARG A 138 11.77 -18.67 -19.37
CA ARG A 138 11.48 -17.89 -18.14
C ARG A 138 11.08 -18.76 -16.96
N ARG A 139 11.07 -20.09 -17.10
CA ARG A 139 10.70 -20.98 -16.00
C ARG A 139 11.83 -21.05 -14.98
N SER A 140 11.51 -20.88 -13.71
CA SER A 140 12.48 -21.10 -12.63
C SER A 140 11.83 -21.72 -11.41
N HIS A 141 12.48 -22.73 -10.84
CA HIS A 141 12.11 -23.26 -9.53
C HIS A 141 12.44 -22.26 -8.39
N ARG A 142 13.30 -21.27 -8.65
CA ARG A 142 13.68 -20.18 -7.74
C ARG A 142 12.76 -18.97 -7.93
N TYR A 143 12.86 -17.96 -7.05
CA TYR A 143 12.05 -16.73 -7.19
C TYR A 143 12.54 -15.89 -8.37
N LEU A 144 13.86 -15.80 -8.54
CA LEU A 144 14.50 -15.20 -9.71
C LEU A 144 15.29 -16.26 -10.47
N ASN A 145 15.29 -16.17 -11.80
CA ASN A 145 16.12 -16.98 -12.67
C ASN A 145 17.57 -16.44 -12.70
N GLY A 146 18.32 -16.64 -11.61
CA GLY A 146 19.75 -16.31 -11.53
C GLY A 146 20.67 -17.38 -12.15
N PRO A 147 21.95 -17.07 -12.39
CA PRO A 147 22.69 -15.86 -11.99
C PRO A 147 22.35 -14.61 -12.80
N LEU A 148 22.55 -13.43 -12.20
CA LEU A 148 22.37 -12.11 -12.81
C LEU A 148 23.67 -11.31 -12.73
N CYS A 149 23.92 -10.45 -13.71
CA CYS A 149 25.06 -9.55 -13.71
C CYS A 149 24.90 -8.49 -12.62
N ILE A 150 25.85 -8.41 -11.67
CA ILE A 150 25.79 -7.47 -10.56
C ILE A 150 25.72 -6.01 -11.02
N VAL A 151 26.47 -5.63 -12.05
CA VAL A 151 26.51 -4.25 -12.58
C VAL A 151 25.12 -3.82 -13.05
N ARG A 152 24.47 -4.68 -13.85
CA ARG A 152 23.11 -4.46 -14.35
C ARG A 152 22.08 -4.47 -13.22
N VAL A 153 22.24 -5.35 -12.23
CA VAL A 153 21.39 -5.34 -11.02
C VAL A 153 21.60 -4.06 -10.21
N THR A 154 22.79 -3.51 -10.12
CA THR A 154 23.04 -2.23 -9.44
C THR A 154 22.31 -1.08 -10.15
N ASP A 155 22.23 -1.12 -11.50
CA ASP A 155 21.52 -0.11 -12.28
C ASP A 155 20.01 -0.07 -11.96
N ILE A 156 19.38 -1.21 -11.64
CA ILE A 156 17.98 -1.19 -11.13
C ILE A 156 17.88 -0.46 -9.79
N GLY A 157 18.92 -0.53 -8.96
CA GLY A 157 18.99 0.15 -7.67
C GLY A 157 19.01 1.67 -7.83
N PHE A 158 19.75 2.20 -8.82
CA PHE A 158 19.70 3.62 -9.16
C PHE A 158 18.32 4.05 -9.64
N GLY A 159 17.68 3.22 -10.48
CA GLY A 159 16.29 3.38 -10.92
C GLY A 159 15.30 3.49 -9.74
N VAL A 160 15.35 2.53 -8.82
CA VAL A 160 14.52 2.53 -7.60
C VAL A 160 14.81 3.74 -6.72
N GLY A 161 16.08 4.09 -6.51
CA GLY A 161 16.46 5.25 -5.71
C GLY A 161 15.91 6.55 -6.27
N SER A 162 15.99 6.74 -7.59
CA SER A 162 15.48 7.93 -8.26
C SER A 162 13.96 7.98 -8.29
N ALA A 163 13.29 6.82 -8.43
CA ALA A 163 11.84 6.72 -8.28
C ALA A 163 11.38 7.17 -6.90
N VAL A 164 12.00 6.64 -5.83
CA VAL A 164 11.64 6.97 -4.44
C VAL A 164 11.96 8.44 -4.14
N GLN A 165 13.07 8.98 -4.67
CA GLN A 165 13.38 10.40 -4.53
C GLN A 165 12.32 11.28 -5.21
N MET A 166 11.87 10.91 -6.40
CA MET A 166 10.80 11.64 -7.10
C MET A 166 9.47 11.53 -6.37
N ALA A 167 9.14 10.36 -5.82
CA ALA A 167 7.95 10.16 -5.01
C ALA A 167 7.93 11.11 -3.80
N ASN A 168 9.07 11.22 -3.10
CA ASN A 168 9.23 12.16 -1.99
C ASN A 168 9.05 13.62 -2.45
N ARG A 169 9.64 14.03 -3.58
CA ARG A 169 9.45 15.38 -4.14
C ARG A 169 8.00 15.69 -4.51
N LEU A 170 7.23 14.67 -4.90
CA LEU A 170 5.81 14.78 -5.20
C LEU A 170 4.92 14.61 -3.96
N MET A 171 5.51 14.41 -2.78
CA MET A 171 4.81 14.20 -1.50
C MET A 171 3.83 13.02 -1.55
N VAL A 172 4.23 11.94 -2.23
CA VAL A 172 3.45 10.69 -2.28
C VAL A 172 4.18 9.58 -1.54
N ASP A 173 3.45 8.73 -0.84
CA ASP A 173 4.03 7.59 -0.14
C ASP A 173 4.41 6.52 -1.15
N ALA A 174 5.67 6.08 -1.13
CA ALA A 174 6.15 5.01 -1.99
C ALA A 174 7.19 4.15 -1.27
N ARG A 175 7.14 2.82 -1.46
CA ARG A 175 8.10 1.89 -0.85
C ARG A 175 8.42 0.72 -1.79
N PRO A 176 9.69 0.42 -2.07
CA PRO A 176 10.05 -0.71 -2.91
C PRO A 176 9.88 -2.06 -2.19
N PHE A 177 9.31 -3.04 -2.89
CA PHE A 177 9.07 -4.39 -2.41
C PHE A 177 9.55 -5.44 -3.42
N PHE A 178 10.36 -6.38 -2.91
CA PHE A 178 10.80 -7.55 -3.65
C PHE A 178 9.66 -8.55 -3.88
N THR A 179 8.84 -8.83 -2.85
CA THR A 179 7.86 -9.93 -2.93
C THR A 179 6.77 -9.64 -3.97
N MET A 180 6.28 -8.40 -4.00
CA MET A 180 5.37 -7.90 -5.05
C MET A 180 6.01 -7.96 -6.45
N GLY A 181 7.30 -7.64 -6.57
CA GLY A 181 8.02 -7.70 -7.84
C GLY A 181 8.09 -9.11 -8.42
N VAL A 182 8.39 -10.11 -7.59
CA VAL A 182 8.43 -11.51 -8.05
C VAL A 182 7.02 -12.01 -8.42
N ALA A 183 5.99 -11.63 -7.67
CA ALA A 183 4.61 -11.97 -8.02
C ALA A 183 4.20 -11.35 -9.36
N ALA A 184 4.60 -10.10 -9.62
CA ALA A 184 4.34 -9.40 -10.87
C ALA A 184 5.00 -10.11 -12.07
N MET A 185 6.23 -10.62 -11.92
CA MET A 185 6.90 -11.40 -12.96
C MET A 185 6.10 -12.64 -13.36
N ARG A 186 5.46 -13.33 -12.40
CA ARG A 186 4.61 -14.51 -12.69
C ARG A 186 3.33 -14.17 -13.44
N LEU A 187 2.77 -13.00 -13.15
CA LEU A 187 1.60 -12.47 -13.87
C LEU A 187 1.99 -11.88 -15.24
N GLY A 188 3.28 -11.82 -15.55
CA GLY A 188 3.78 -11.33 -16.82
C GLY A 188 3.81 -9.82 -16.94
N TYR A 189 4.03 -9.10 -15.82
CA TYR A 189 4.43 -7.70 -15.82
C TYR A 189 5.95 -7.59 -16.03
N CYS A 190 6.39 -6.60 -16.81
CA CYS A 190 7.80 -6.40 -17.19
C CYS A 190 8.42 -7.70 -17.74
N ARG A 191 7.79 -8.25 -18.79
CA ARG A 191 8.04 -9.62 -19.29
C ARG A 191 9.49 -9.88 -19.68
N ASN A 192 10.21 -8.85 -20.11
CA ASN A 192 11.58 -8.98 -20.60
C ASN A 192 12.59 -8.95 -19.45
N SER A 193 12.15 -8.54 -18.27
CA SER A 193 13.01 -8.30 -17.12
C SER A 193 13.39 -9.57 -16.38
N ALA A 194 14.68 -9.74 -16.10
CA ALA A 194 15.20 -10.87 -15.33
C ALA A 194 15.01 -10.69 -13.81
N ILE A 195 14.83 -9.44 -13.38
CA ILE A 195 14.49 -9.03 -12.03
C ILE A 195 13.53 -7.85 -12.10
N VAL A 196 12.52 -7.85 -11.23
CA VAL A 196 11.52 -6.78 -11.10
C VAL A 196 11.38 -6.40 -9.64
N VAL A 197 11.32 -5.10 -9.38
CA VAL A 197 11.00 -4.50 -8.08
C VAL A 197 9.69 -3.75 -8.23
N ALA A 198 8.75 -4.00 -7.32
CA ALA A 198 7.52 -3.22 -7.28
C ALA A 198 7.69 -2.01 -6.35
N ILE A 199 7.11 -0.89 -6.71
CA ILE A 199 7.04 0.35 -5.95
C ILE A 199 5.57 0.74 -5.90
N PRO A 200 4.79 0.19 -4.96
CA PRO A 200 3.46 0.70 -4.67
C PRO A 200 3.53 2.16 -4.21
N VAL A 201 2.57 2.94 -4.69
CA VAL A 201 2.42 4.37 -4.44
C VAL A 201 1.01 4.62 -3.91
N ALA A 202 0.91 5.44 -2.87
CA ALA A 202 -0.35 5.86 -2.28
C ALA A 202 -0.31 7.34 -1.91
N THR A 203 -1.47 8.00 -2.02
CA THR A 203 -1.69 9.36 -1.51
C THR A 203 -2.79 9.34 -0.47
N LEU A 204 -2.57 8.57 0.59
CA LEU A 204 -3.52 8.39 1.70
C LEU A 204 -3.05 9.24 2.90
N SER A 205 -3.96 9.57 3.81
CA SER A 205 -3.59 10.27 5.05
C SER A 205 -2.71 9.42 5.97
N LYS A 206 -2.85 8.11 5.89
CA LYS A 206 -2.06 7.11 6.60
C LYS A 206 -1.26 6.28 5.60
N ASN A 207 0.02 6.06 5.88
CA ASN A 207 0.88 5.33 4.95
C ASN A 207 0.59 3.81 5.04
N PRO A 208 0.07 3.16 3.98
CA PRO A 208 -0.29 1.74 4.01
C PRO A 208 0.93 0.81 4.04
N PHE A 209 2.13 1.32 3.72
CA PHE A 209 3.36 0.52 3.58
C PHE A 209 4.22 0.50 4.84
N VAL A 210 3.98 1.43 5.77
CA VAL A 210 4.79 1.60 6.99
C VAL A 210 3.94 1.46 8.25
N ASP A 211 2.73 2.03 8.27
CA ASP A 211 1.91 2.14 9.48
C ASP A 211 1.05 0.88 9.73
N VAL A 212 1.69 -0.28 9.71
CA VAL A 212 1.08 -1.60 9.83
C VAL A 212 1.45 -2.28 11.15
N CYS A 213 0.51 -3.06 11.68
CA CYS A 213 0.77 -3.91 12.84
C CYS A 213 1.28 -5.30 12.42
N PRO A 214 1.92 -6.05 13.33
CA PRO A 214 2.21 -7.47 13.12
C PRO A 214 0.95 -8.23 12.68
N ASP A 215 1.09 -9.10 11.70
CA ASP A 215 -0.02 -9.87 11.11
C ASP A 215 -1.12 -9.00 10.50
N TYR A 216 -0.70 -7.91 9.84
CA TYR A 216 -1.57 -6.97 9.14
C TYR A 216 -2.57 -7.65 8.20
N HIS A 217 -2.20 -8.77 7.58
CA HIS A 217 -3.07 -9.58 6.74
C HIS A 217 -4.35 -10.08 7.46
N MET A 218 -4.38 -10.10 8.79
CA MET A 218 -5.55 -10.46 9.61
C MET A 218 -6.29 -9.24 10.16
N VAL A 219 -5.58 -8.14 10.41
CA VAL A 219 -6.08 -6.92 11.08
C VAL A 219 -6.29 -5.77 10.07
N ALA A 220 -6.32 -6.09 8.78
CA ALA A 220 -6.60 -5.12 7.72
C ALA A 220 -7.97 -4.44 7.92
N ARG A 221 -8.06 -3.18 7.53
CA ARG A 221 -9.28 -2.35 7.65
C ARG A 221 -10.51 -3.07 7.09
N GLU A 222 -10.37 -3.69 5.93
CA GLU A 222 -11.41 -4.41 5.22
C GLU A 222 -11.92 -5.63 6.02
N LYS A 223 -11.01 -6.37 6.65
CA LYS A 223 -11.35 -7.51 7.52
C LYS A 223 -12.06 -7.05 8.79
N ILE A 224 -11.61 -5.94 9.38
CA ILE A 224 -12.27 -5.35 10.55
C ILE A 224 -13.70 -4.92 10.20
N GLN A 225 -13.89 -4.20 9.09
CA GLN A 225 -15.23 -3.81 8.62
C GLN A 225 -16.14 -5.02 8.40
N THR A 226 -15.61 -6.09 7.79
CA THR A 226 -16.35 -7.33 7.58
C THR A 226 -16.72 -8.01 8.90
N ARG A 227 -15.82 -8.03 9.90
CA ARG A 227 -16.12 -8.57 11.24
C ARG A 227 -17.18 -7.76 11.98
N VAL A 228 -17.18 -6.43 11.86
CA VAL A 228 -18.24 -5.59 12.43
C VAL A 228 -19.60 -5.93 11.82
N ARG A 229 -19.67 -6.19 10.50
CA ARG A 229 -20.91 -6.67 9.86
C ARG A 229 -21.36 -8.03 10.41
N GLN A 230 -20.42 -8.94 10.68
CA GLN A 230 -20.73 -10.24 11.27
C GLN A 230 -21.41 -10.10 12.65
N LEU A 231 -20.95 -9.16 13.48
CA LEU A 231 -21.58 -8.88 14.79
C LEU A 231 -23.05 -8.47 14.64
N LEU A 232 -23.37 -7.63 13.65
CA LEU A 232 -24.75 -7.22 13.36
C LEU A 232 -25.60 -8.39 12.85
N THR A 233 -25.03 -9.28 12.04
CA THR A 233 -25.72 -10.48 11.55
C THR A 233 -26.06 -11.43 12.70
N PHE A 234 -25.14 -11.63 13.64
CA PHE A 234 -25.39 -12.45 14.83
C PHE A 234 -26.57 -11.92 15.65
N MET A 235 -26.60 -10.60 15.90
CA MET A 235 -27.73 -9.95 16.59
C MET A 235 -29.04 -10.05 15.83
N ARG A 236 -29.02 -10.17 14.50
CA ARG A 236 -30.21 -10.42 13.67
C ARG A 236 -30.66 -11.87 13.64
N GLN A 237 -29.73 -12.83 13.73
CA GLN A 237 -30.04 -14.26 13.74
C GLN A 237 -30.57 -14.74 15.08
N ILE A 238 -30.06 -14.17 16.19
CA ILE A 238 -30.42 -14.55 17.56
C ILE A 238 -31.37 -13.55 18.20
N GLY A 239 -31.42 -12.32 17.67
CA GLY A 239 -32.40 -11.32 18.09
C GLY A 239 -33.82 -11.79 17.78
N PRO A 240 -34.81 -11.34 18.58
CA PRO A 240 -36.20 -11.67 18.30
C PRO A 240 -36.58 -11.17 16.90
N ASP A 241 -37.34 -11.97 16.14
CA ASP A 241 -37.77 -11.60 14.80
C ASP A 241 -38.45 -10.23 14.86
N TYR A 242 -37.93 -9.26 14.12
CA TYR A 242 -38.45 -7.88 14.11
C TYR A 242 -39.92 -7.80 13.69
N ARG A 243 -40.45 -8.85 13.03
CA ARG A 243 -41.87 -8.97 12.70
C ARG A 243 -42.74 -9.37 13.89
N THR A 244 -42.19 -10.09 14.86
CA THR A 244 -42.93 -10.60 16.04
C THR A 244 -42.55 -9.86 17.33
N SER A 245 -41.41 -9.19 17.35
CA SER A 245 -41.01 -8.33 18.45
C SER A 245 -41.67 -6.97 18.35
N THR A 246 -42.67 -6.77 19.21
CA THR A 246 -43.11 -5.42 19.54
C THR A 246 -42.06 -4.79 20.45
N VAL A 247 -41.68 -3.54 20.18
CA VAL A 247 -40.95 -2.74 21.16
C VAL A 247 -41.86 -2.64 22.38
N LYS A 248 -41.56 -3.41 23.43
CA LYS A 248 -42.30 -3.28 24.70
C LYS A 248 -42.15 -1.84 25.14
N LYS A 249 -43.26 -1.10 25.23
CA LYS A 249 -43.27 0.19 25.93
C LYS A 249 -42.67 -0.06 27.31
N ALA A 250 -41.75 0.82 27.71
CA ALA A 250 -41.14 0.72 29.03
C ALA A 250 -42.25 0.69 30.08
N LYS A 251 -42.08 -0.10 31.14
CA LYS A 251 -43.06 -0.10 32.23
C LYS A 251 -43.18 1.33 32.78
N PRO A 252 -44.35 1.77 33.28
CA PRO A 252 -44.52 3.13 33.80
C PRO A 252 -43.45 3.53 34.83
N GLU A 253 -42.97 2.56 35.63
CA GLU A 253 -41.88 2.73 36.59
C GLU A 253 -40.52 2.96 35.94
N GLU A 254 -40.23 2.30 34.81
CA GLU A 254 -39.01 2.50 34.03
C GLU A 254 -39.07 3.83 33.27
N GLU A 255 -40.23 4.21 32.73
CA GLU A 255 -40.43 5.53 32.12
C GLU A 255 -40.24 6.66 33.15
N ALA A 256 -40.74 6.48 34.38
CA ALA A 256 -40.53 7.43 35.47
C ALA A 256 -39.05 7.54 35.87
N ARG A 257 -38.31 6.42 35.92
CA ARG A 257 -36.86 6.39 36.16
C ARG A 257 -36.06 7.05 35.04
N ILE A 258 -36.40 6.76 33.79
CA ILE A 258 -35.74 7.36 32.61
C ILE A 258 -36.02 8.86 32.58
N LYS A 259 -37.26 9.28 32.87
CA LYS A 259 -37.63 10.69 32.99
C LYS A 259 -36.87 11.37 34.13
N SER A 260 -36.74 10.75 35.30
CA SER A 260 -35.94 11.33 36.40
C SER A 260 -34.47 11.48 36.02
N TYR A 261 -33.92 10.53 35.24
CA TYR A 261 -32.54 10.60 34.74
C TYR A 261 -32.36 11.69 33.68
N MET A 262 -33.34 11.85 32.78
CA MET A 262 -33.38 12.91 31.76
C MET A 262 -33.51 14.29 32.41
N ASP A 263 -34.42 14.45 33.36
CA ASP A 263 -34.60 15.67 34.15
C ASP A 263 -33.32 15.99 34.94
N TRP A 264 -32.68 14.98 35.54
CA TRP A 264 -31.38 15.16 36.20
C TRP A 264 -30.28 15.60 35.23
N MET A 265 -30.24 15.03 34.01
CA MET A 265 -29.30 15.46 32.98
C MET A 265 -29.58 16.88 32.48
N GLU A 266 -30.84 17.32 32.39
CA GLU A 266 -31.18 18.70 32.09
C GLU A 266 -30.75 19.66 33.21
N VAL A 267 -31.01 19.31 34.47
CA VAL A 267 -30.53 20.08 35.63
C VAL A 267 -29.00 20.16 35.64
N MET A 268 -28.30 19.06 35.34
CA MET A 268 -26.85 19.05 35.23
C MET A 268 -26.36 19.90 34.05
N ARG A 269 -27.04 19.84 32.91
CA ARG A 269 -26.74 20.67 31.73
C ARG A 269 -26.94 22.16 32.03
N GLU A 270 -28.01 22.54 32.72
CA GLU A 270 -28.25 23.91 33.15
C GLU A 270 -27.22 24.40 34.16
N ARG A 271 -26.85 23.56 35.15
CA ARG A 271 -25.76 23.88 36.09
C ARG A 271 -24.44 24.06 35.36
N PHE A 272 -24.13 23.19 34.40
CA PHE A 272 -22.92 23.29 33.59
C PHE A 272 -22.91 24.55 32.73
N MET A 273 -24.05 24.92 32.13
CA MET A 273 -24.20 26.17 31.37
C MET A 273 -24.10 27.41 32.26
N LYS A 274 -24.67 27.39 33.48
CA LYS A 274 -24.51 28.46 34.48
C LYS A 274 -23.06 28.59 34.95
N PHE A 275 -22.35 27.48 35.14
CA PHE A 275 -20.93 27.47 35.46
C PHE A 275 -20.09 28.09 34.33
N LYS A 276 -20.31 27.65 33.08
CA LYS A 276 -19.66 28.20 31.88
C LYS A 276 -19.95 29.70 31.67
N ASN A 277 -21.16 30.15 31.99
CA ASN A 277 -21.53 31.57 31.90
C ASN A 277 -20.93 32.41 33.04
N ARG A 278 -20.70 31.81 34.23
CA ARG A 278 -19.95 32.46 35.33
C ARG A 278 -18.48 32.66 34.97
N GLU A 279 -17.84 31.68 34.32
CA GLU A 279 -16.46 31.83 33.82
C GLU A 279 -16.36 32.94 32.76
N LYS A 280 -17.35 33.06 31.87
CA LYS A 280 -17.40 34.18 30.90
C LYS A 280 -17.62 35.55 31.55
N GLY A 281 -18.34 35.63 32.67
CA GLY A 281 -18.54 36.87 33.43
C GLY A 281 -17.32 37.29 34.28
N LEU A 282 -16.42 36.35 34.58
CA LEU A 282 -15.13 36.64 35.21
C LEU A 282 -14.07 37.07 34.19
N GLY A 283 -14.19 36.64 32.92
CA GLY A 283 -13.31 37.08 31.83
C GLY A 283 -13.65 38.44 31.21
N SER A 284 -14.84 39.00 31.45
CA SER A 284 -15.22 40.33 30.95
C SER A 284 -14.94 41.47 31.93
N LYS A 285 -14.56 41.18 33.18
CA LYS A 285 -14.15 42.20 34.16
C LYS A 285 -12.66 42.56 34.09
N SER A 286 -11.82 41.77 33.42
CA SER A 286 -10.39 42.07 33.29
C SER A 286 -10.03 42.94 32.07
N SER A 287 -11.01 43.39 31.28
CA SER A 287 -10.78 44.17 30.04
C SER A 287 -11.32 45.61 30.08
N GLN A 288 -11.91 46.06 31.21
CA GLN A 288 -12.44 47.43 31.35
C GLN A 288 -11.64 48.32 32.32
N GLU A 289 -10.55 47.85 32.92
CA GLU A 289 -9.67 48.64 33.81
C GLU A 289 -8.33 49.05 33.16
N GLN A 290 -8.24 49.10 31.81
CA GLN A 290 -7.01 49.51 31.10
C GLN A 290 -7.19 50.70 30.13
N GLU A 291 -8.28 51.48 30.21
CA GLU A 291 -8.49 52.67 29.36
C GLU A 291 -8.70 53.99 30.12
N GLU A 292 -8.46 54.05 31.43
CA GLU A 292 -8.40 55.32 32.16
C GLU A 292 -7.18 55.37 33.10
N GLU A 293 -6.00 55.63 32.51
CA GLU A 293 -4.90 56.46 33.06
C GLU A 293 -3.81 56.71 32.00
#